data_AF-A0A5M6D2J1-F1
#
_entry.id   AF-A0A5M6D2J1-F1
#
_cell.length_a   1.000
_cell.length_b   1.000
_cell.length_c   1.000
_cell.angle_alpha   90.00
_cell.angle_beta   90.00
_cell.angle_gamma   90.00
#
_symmetry.space_group_name_H-M   'P 1'
#
loop_
_entity.id
_entity.type
_entity.pdbx_description
1 polymer ?
#
loop_
_entity_poly.entity_id
_entity_poly.type
_entity_poly.pdbx_seq_one_letter_code
_entity_poly.pdbx_strand_id
1 'polypeptide(L)'
;MKFSEQMIELAVRFKAGGVPWTPAAGDYVLDREGIVDRGSPFQPGVYFVLNYDHFMRLAGGEDAFRRRLVWLPTWEQCREILRQSGMTDGQLQAELVERNAIAGGTERLAVYELIADRYPVAPGSATAGSGFFQPVKDGRSSC
;
A
#
# COMPACT_ATOMS: atom_id res chain seq x y z
N MET A 1 -4.89 -12.40 0.88
CA MET A 1 -3.67 -11.76 1.43
C MET A 1 -4.09 -10.75 2.48
N LYS A 2 -3.35 -10.62 3.60
CA LYS A 2 -3.58 -9.59 4.62
C LYS A 2 -2.35 -8.70 4.75
N PHE A 3 -2.55 -7.41 5.00
CA PHE A 3 -1.54 -6.40 5.27
C PHE A 3 -1.74 -5.87 6.69
N SER A 4 -0.71 -5.95 7.53
CA SER A 4 -0.64 -5.26 8.81
C SER A 4 -0.71 -3.74 8.63
N GLU A 5 -1.07 -3.06 9.72
CA GLU A 5 -1.14 -1.60 9.77
C GLU A 5 0.20 -0.96 9.39
N GLN A 6 1.32 -1.50 9.89
CA GLN A 6 2.66 -1.02 9.54
C GLN A 6 2.96 -1.10 8.03
N MET A 7 2.56 -2.19 7.35
CA MET A 7 2.73 -2.29 5.90
C MET A 7 1.85 -1.27 5.16
N ILE A 8 0.64 -1.00 5.66
CA ILE A 8 -0.24 0.03 5.08
C ILE A 8 0.38 1.42 5.24
N GLU A 9 0.92 1.73 6.42
CA GLU A 9 1.60 3.01 6.67
C GLU A 9 2.82 3.19 5.75
N LEU A 10 3.63 2.14 5.59
CA LEU A 10 4.77 2.14 4.67
C LEU A 10 4.31 2.30 3.21
N ALA A 11 3.22 1.64 2.78
CA ALA A 11 2.67 1.82 1.44
C ALA A 11 2.16 3.24 1.18
N VAL A 12 1.56 3.90 2.19
CA VAL A 12 1.21 5.32 2.09
C VAL A 12 2.47 6.16 1.89
N ARG A 13 3.56 5.83 2.58
CA ARG A 13 4.87 6.48 2.39
C ARG A 13 5.47 6.20 1.01
N PHE A 14 5.28 5.01 0.43
CA PHE A 14 5.75 4.70 -0.94
C PHE A 14 5.18 5.68 -1.95
N LYS A 15 3.87 5.92 -1.87
CA LYS A 15 3.18 6.88 -2.71
C LYS A 15 3.72 8.30 -2.52
N ALA A 16 3.94 8.72 -1.27
CA ALA A 16 4.47 10.05 -0.96
C ALA A 16 5.96 10.22 -1.33
N GLY A 17 6.73 9.12 -1.32
CA GLY A 17 8.14 9.06 -1.70
C GLY A 17 8.37 8.86 -3.20
N GLY A 18 7.30 8.74 -4.01
CA GLY A 18 7.40 8.63 -5.46
C GLY A 18 7.87 7.25 -5.94
N VAL A 19 7.59 6.18 -5.20
CA VAL A 19 7.82 4.81 -5.68
C VAL A 19 7.12 4.63 -7.03
N PRO A 20 7.82 4.20 -8.08
CA PRO A 20 7.23 4.04 -9.40
C PRO A 20 6.16 2.95 -9.37
N TRP A 21 4.96 3.30 -9.80
CA TRP A 21 3.84 2.38 -9.90
C TRP A 21 2.97 2.72 -11.11
N THR A 22 2.74 1.69 -11.94
CA THR A 22 1.74 1.70 -13.00
C THR A 22 0.65 0.70 -12.59
N PRO A 23 -0.59 1.14 -12.38
CA PRO A 23 -1.68 0.25 -12.01
C PRO A 23 -1.85 -0.90 -13.01
N ALA A 24 -2.02 -2.12 -12.52
CA ALA A 24 -2.23 -3.29 -13.35
C ALA A 24 -3.23 -4.28 -12.73
N ALA A 25 -3.78 -5.17 -13.56
CA ALA A 25 -4.50 -6.32 -13.04
C ALA A 25 -3.54 -7.21 -12.22
N GLY A 26 -4.01 -7.70 -11.08
CA GLY A 26 -3.19 -8.42 -10.11
C GLY A 26 -2.63 -7.55 -8.97
N ASP A 27 -2.84 -6.23 -8.99
CA ASP A 27 -2.44 -5.35 -7.89
C ASP A 27 -3.38 -5.48 -6.69
N TYR A 28 -2.80 -5.33 -5.50
CA TYR A 28 -3.56 -4.96 -4.31
C TYR A 28 -3.52 -3.45 -4.13
N VAL A 29 -4.66 -2.88 -3.77
CA VAL A 29 -4.81 -1.44 -3.54
C VAL A 29 -5.59 -1.18 -2.26
N LEU A 30 -5.22 -0.13 -1.53
CA LEU A 30 -6.00 0.42 -0.44
C LEU A 30 -6.82 1.60 -0.97
N ASP A 31 -8.13 1.50 -0.79
CA ASP A 31 -9.10 2.56 -1.00
C ASP A 31 -9.47 3.19 0.35
N ARG A 32 -9.03 4.44 0.53
CA ARG A 32 -9.34 5.24 1.73
C ARG A 32 -10.54 6.17 1.52
N GLU A 33 -10.97 6.34 0.27
CA GLU A 33 -12.01 7.30 -0.12
C GLU A 33 -13.37 6.62 -0.34
N GLY A 34 -13.42 5.29 -0.38
CA GLY A 34 -14.66 4.54 -0.59
C GLY A 34 -15.16 4.62 -2.03
N ILE A 35 -14.25 4.58 -2.99
CA ILE A 35 -14.56 4.49 -4.43
C ILE A 35 -15.21 3.15 -4.76
N VAL A 36 -14.78 2.09 -4.07
CA VAL A 36 -15.33 0.75 -4.24
C VAL A 36 -16.47 0.57 -3.23
N ASP A 37 -17.70 0.69 -3.73
CA ASP A 37 -18.93 0.59 -2.92
C ASP A 37 -19.13 -0.78 -2.24
N ARG A 38 -18.51 -1.83 -2.77
CA ARG A 38 -18.61 -3.18 -2.22
C ARG A 38 -17.56 -3.41 -1.16
N GLY A 39 -17.96 -3.96 0.00
CA GLY A 39 -17.01 -4.35 1.04
C GLY A 39 -15.89 -5.28 0.55
N SER A 40 -14.69 -5.07 1.07
CA SER A 40 -13.51 -5.88 0.72
C SER A 40 -13.62 -7.32 1.22
N PRO A 41 -13.26 -8.32 0.38
CA PRO A 41 -13.15 -9.72 0.80
C PRO A 41 -11.85 -10.05 1.55
N PHE A 42 -10.89 -9.12 1.66
CA PHE A 42 -9.58 -9.37 2.27
C PHE A 42 -9.47 -8.75 3.68
N GLN A 43 -9.64 -7.44 3.73
CA GLN A 43 -9.69 -6.61 4.95
C GLN A 43 -10.25 -5.23 4.55
N PRO A 44 -10.85 -4.47 5.48
CA PRO A 44 -11.48 -3.19 5.16
C PRO A 44 -10.60 -2.28 4.29
N GLY A 45 -11.18 -1.80 3.18
CA GLY A 45 -10.52 -0.89 2.23
C GLY A 45 -9.50 -1.53 1.28
N VAL A 46 -9.12 -2.80 1.44
CA VAL A 46 -8.11 -3.43 0.56
C VAL A 46 -8.76 -4.23 -0.55
N TYR A 47 -8.48 -3.89 -1.80
CA TYR A 47 -9.06 -4.54 -2.97
C TYR A 47 -7.99 -5.18 -3.84
N PHE A 48 -8.39 -6.18 -4.61
CA PHE A 48 -7.55 -6.81 -5.61
C PHE A 48 -8.09 -6.45 -7.00
N VAL A 49 -7.22 -5.92 -7.85
CA VAL A 49 -7.58 -5.44 -9.19
C VAL A 49 -7.73 -6.65 -10.12
N LEU A 50 -8.95 -7.18 -10.22
CA LEU A 50 -9.27 -8.30 -11.12
C LEU A 50 -9.49 -7.85 -12.57
N ASN A 51 -10.21 -6.74 -12.75
CA ASN A 51 -10.54 -6.19 -14.05
C ASN A 51 -10.09 -4.73 -14.09
N TYR A 52 -9.00 -4.48 -14.81
CA TYR A 52 -8.39 -3.17 -14.92
C TYR A 52 -9.38 -2.11 -15.45
N ASP A 53 -10.08 -2.39 -16.55
CA ASP A 53 -11.00 -1.45 -17.19
C ASP A 53 -12.16 -1.05 -16.28
N HIS A 54 -12.66 -1.98 -15.47
CA HIS A 54 -13.70 -1.69 -14.47
C HIS A 54 -13.18 -0.73 -13.40
N PHE A 55 -12.00 -1.01 -12.85
CA PHE A 55 -11.38 -0.17 -11.83
C PHE A 55 -10.99 1.21 -12.36
N MET A 56 -10.54 1.31 -13.62
CA MET A 56 -10.27 2.60 -14.25
C MET A 56 -11.55 3.43 -14.42
N ARG A 57 -12.66 2.82 -14.85
CA ARG A 57 -13.95 3.52 -14.93
C ARG A 57 -14.44 4.01 -13.57
N LEU A 58 -14.30 3.18 -12.54
CA LEU A 58 -14.65 3.56 -11.16
C LEU A 58 -13.82 4.73 -10.63
N ALA A 59 -12.51 4.69 -10.86
CA ALA A 59 -11.62 5.74 -10.36
C ALA A 59 -11.68 7.04 -11.17
N GLY A 60 -12.12 6.98 -12.43
CA GLY A 60 -12.11 8.12 -13.36
C GLY A 60 -10.84 8.21 -14.22
N GLY A 61 -10.21 7.06 -14.52
CA GLY A 61 -8.98 6.93 -15.31
C GLY A 61 -7.75 6.62 -14.46
N GLU A 62 -6.63 6.30 -15.13
CA GLU A 62 -5.39 5.86 -14.48
C GLU A 62 -4.79 6.91 -13.54
N ASP A 63 -4.78 8.18 -13.94
CA ASP A 63 -4.24 9.24 -13.09
C ASP A 63 -5.07 9.41 -11.81
N ALA A 64 -6.40 9.33 -11.92
CA ALA A 64 -7.27 9.38 -10.77
C ALA A 64 -7.09 8.15 -9.88
N PHE A 65 -6.91 6.97 -10.48
CA PHE A 65 -6.60 5.74 -9.77
C PHE A 65 -5.33 5.86 -8.94
N ARG A 66 -4.23 6.32 -9.54
CA ARG A 66 -2.94 6.55 -8.84
C ARG A 66 -3.06 7.61 -7.75
N ARG A 67 -3.80 8.69 -7.99
CA ARG A 67 -4.01 9.77 -7.02
C ARG A 67 -4.86 9.37 -5.82
N ARG A 68 -5.87 8.53 -6.00
CA ARG A 68 -6.86 8.23 -4.94
C ARG A 68 -6.55 6.94 -4.19
N LEU A 69 -5.99 5.95 -4.87
CA LEU A 69 -5.68 4.65 -4.28
C LEU A 69 -4.20 4.54 -3.89
N VAL A 70 -3.91 3.69 -2.92
CA VAL A 70 -2.54 3.40 -2.48
C VAL A 70 -2.20 1.97 -2.88
N TRP A 71 -1.10 1.79 -3.59
CA TRP A 71 -0.63 0.47 -3.99
C TRP A 71 -0.08 -0.32 -2.80
N LEU A 72 -0.45 -1.60 -2.71
CA LEU A 72 0.03 -2.54 -1.71
C LEU A 72 0.82 -3.65 -2.42
N PRO A 73 2.13 -3.45 -2.66
CA PRO A 73 2.91 -4.39 -3.45
C PRO A 73 3.00 -5.77 -2.80
N THR A 74 2.90 -6.81 -3.63
CA THR A 74 3.22 -8.18 -3.23
C THR A 74 4.72 -8.37 -3.02
N TRP A 75 5.11 -9.54 -2.48
CA TRP A 75 6.53 -9.88 -2.29
C TRP A 75 7.35 -9.73 -3.59
N GLU A 76 6.87 -10.29 -4.69
CA GLU A 76 7.61 -10.22 -5.96
C GLU A 76 7.67 -8.79 -6.51
N GLN A 77 6.59 -8.01 -6.36
CA GLN A 77 6.58 -6.60 -6.75
C GLN A 77 7.55 -5.78 -5.89
N CYS A 78 7.64 -6.04 -4.59
CA CYS A 78 8.62 -5.38 -3.74
C CYS A 78 10.06 -5.69 -4.16
N ARG A 79 10.35 -6.96 -4.49
CA ARG A 79 11.67 -7.35 -5.02
C ARG A 79 11.98 -6.63 -6.32
N GLU A 80 11.00 -6.50 -7.21
CA GLU A 80 11.16 -5.75 -8.45
C GLU A 80 11.57 -4.29 -8.19
N ILE A 81 10.87 -3.60 -7.28
CA ILE A 81 11.19 -2.21 -6.90
C ILE A 81 12.63 -2.11 -6.38
N LEU A 82 13.04 -3.05 -5.52
CA LEU A 82 14.38 -3.08 -4.96
C LEU A 82 15.44 -3.34 -6.03
N ARG A 83 15.21 -4.26 -6.97
CA ARG A 83 16.11 -4.50 -8.11
C ARG A 83 16.25 -3.26 -8.99
N GLN A 84 15.14 -2.58 -9.29
CA GLN A 84 15.15 -1.33 -10.06
C GLN A 84 15.89 -0.21 -9.34
N SER A 85 15.91 -0.21 -8.00
CA SER A 85 16.71 0.71 -7.19
C SER A 85 18.19 0.31 -7.05
N GLY A 86 18.64 -0.78 -7.69
CA GLY A 86 20.02 -1.25 -7.68
C GLY A 86 20.37 -2.25 -6.57
N MET A 87 19.38 -2.74 -5.80
CA MET A 87 19.61 -3.78 -4.79
C MET A 87 19.54 -5.18 -5.44
N THR A 88 20.60 -5.95 -5.30
CA THR A 88 20.66 -7.33 -5.78
C THR A 88 19.94 -8.29 -4.83
N ASP A 89 19.56 -9.47 -5.33
CA ASP A 89 18.95 -10.52 -4.50
C ASP A 89 19.87 -10.98 -3.36
N GLY A 90 21.19 -11.00 -3.57
CA GLY A 90 22.16 -11.34 -2.54
C GLY A 90 22.22 -10.29 -1.41
N GLN A 91 22.14 -9.00 -1.75
CA GLN A 91 22.06 -7.91 -0.76
C GLN A 91 20.75 -7.98 0.02
N LEU A 92 19.63 -8.21 -0.66
CA LEU A 92 18.33 -8.40 -0.02
C LEU A 92 18.36 -9.58 0.95
N GLN A 93 18.91 -10.73 0.53
CA GLN A 93 19.04 -11.90 1.39
C GLN A 93 19.89 -11.60 2.63
N ALA A 94 21.03 -10.92 2.45
CA ALA A 94 21.91 -10.53 3.56
C ALA A 94 21.18 -9.64 4.58
N GLU A 95 20.46 -8.61 4.11
CA GLU A 95 19.66 -7.72 4.97
C GLU A 95 18.58 -8.48 5.75
N LEU A 96 17.87 -9.40 5.09
CA LEU A 96 16.81 -10.18 5.75
C LEU A 96 17.36 -11.14 6.82
N VAL A 97 18.55 -11.70 6.59
CA VAL A 97 19.25 -12.53 7.57
C VAL A 97 19.75 -11.69 8.74
N GLU A 98 20.39 -10.55 8.46
CA GLU A 98 20.91 -9.63 9.47
C GLU A 98 19.80 -9.12 10.40
N ARG A 99 18.63 -8.80 9.84
CA ARG A 99 17.44 -8.36 10.61
C ARG A 99 16.71 -9.51 11.31
N ASN A 100 17.16 -10.75 11.16
CA ASN A 100 16.44 -11.95 11.62
C ASN A 100 14.98 -12.01 11.09
N ALA A 101 14.73 -11.41 9.91
CA ALA A 101 13.37 -11.23 9.41
C ALA A 101 12.75 -12.54 8.91
N ILE A 102 13.58 -13.47 8.42
CA ILE A 102 13.14 -14.79 7.95
C ILE A 102 12.69 -15.65 9.14
N ALA A 103 13.58 -15.85 10.12
CA ALA A 103 13.22 -16.62 11.31
C ALA A 103 12.15 -15.93 12.18
N GLY A 104 12.04 -14.59 12.09
CA GLY A 104 11.00 -13.81 12.75
C GLY A 104 9.64 -13.77 12.02
N GLY A 105 9.55 -14.26 10.78
CA GLY A 105 8.33 -14.18 9.97
C GLY A 105 7.89 -12.75 9.62
N THR A 106 8.86 -11.82 9.57
CA THR A 106 8.66 -10.40 9.27
C THR A 106 9.28 -10.00 7.93
N GLU A 107 9.59 -10.96 7.04
CA GLU A 107 10.33 -10.69 5.80
C GLU A 107 9.65 -9.61 4.98
N ARG A 108 8.34 -9.74 4.76
CA ARG A 108 7.61 -8.78 3.93
C ARG A 108 7.58 -7.38 4.54
N LEU A 109 7.53 -7.27 5.86
CA LEU A 109 7.60 -5.97 6.54
C LEU A 109 9.00 -5.37 6.37
N ALA A 110 10.06 -6.15 6.58
CA ALA A 110 11.44 -5.69 6.40
C ALA A 110 11.70 -5.22 4.96
N VAL A 111 11.14 -5.92 3.97
CA VAL A 111 11.21 -5.47 2.57
C VAL A 111 10.47 -4.15 2.35
N TYR A 112 9.32 -3.94 2.99
CA TYR A 112 8.63 -2.67 2.91
C TYR A 112 9.46 -1.52 3.51
N GLU A 113 10.12 -1.75 4.64
CA GLU A 113 11.03 -0.78 5.27
C GLU A 113 12.19 -0.44 4.33
N LEU A 114 12.84 -1.44 3.73
CA LEU A 114 13.92 -1.26 2.77
C LEU A 114 13.52 -0.42 1.55
N ILE A 115 12.27 -0.53 1.09
CA ILE A 115 11.73 0.32 0.03
C ILE A 115 11.54 1.75 0.54
N ALA A 116 10.93 1.93 1.72
CA ALA A 116 10.72 3.27 2.29
C ALA A 116 12.04 4.04 2.50
N ASP A 117 13.12 3.35 2.85
CA ASP A 117 14.45 3.95 3.02
C ASP A 117 15.04 4.44 1.69
N ARG A 118 14.72 3.77 0.57
CA ARG A 118 15.17 4.12 -0.78
C ARG A 118 14.34 5.23 -1.43
N TYR A 119 13.10 5.37 -1.00
CA TYR A 119 12.16 6.38 -1.48
C TYR A 119 11.73 7.28 -0.30
N PRO A 120 12.67 8.07 0.27
CA PRO A 120 12.36 8.91 1.40
C PRO A 120 11.34 9.99 1.00
N VAL A 121 10.37 10.23 1.88
CA VAL A 121 9.38 11.29 1.71
C VAL A 121 10.12 12.63 1.91
N ALA A 122 10.09 13.49 0.88
CA ALA A 122 10.70 14.82 1.00
C ALA A 122 10.06 15.61 2.16
N PRO A 123 10.85 16.32 2.99
CA PRO A 123 10.30 17.15 4.05
C PRO A 123 9.47 18.29 3.42
N GLY A 124 8.14 18.12 3.40
CA GLY A 124 7.20 19.05 2.78
C GLY A 124 6.07 18.41 1.98
N SER A 125 6.12 17.11 1.65
CA SER A 125 5.08 16.43 0.85
C SER A 125 3.97 15.78 1.70
N ALA A 126 3.77 16.24 2.94
CA ALA A 126 2.65 15.83 3.79
C ALA A 126 1.31 16.37 3.23
N THR A 127 0.81 15.76 2.17
CA THR A 127 -0.57 15.96 1.73
C THR A 127 -1.52 15.33 2.73
N ALA A 128 -2.13 16.22 3.52
CA ALA A 128 -3.45 16.13 4.13
C ALA A 128 -4.15 14.78 4.03
N GLY A 129 -4.02 13.98 5.09
CA GLY A 129 -4.78 12.76 5.30
C GLY A 129 -5.14 12.56 6.76
N SER A 130 -5.19 13.64 7.55
CA SER A 130 -5.71 13.68 8.92
C SER A 130 -7.24 13.77 8.89
N GLY A 131 -7.87 12.72 8.33
CA GLY A 131 -9.27 12.42 8.58
C GLY A 131 -9.35 11.61 9.85
N PHE A 132 -9.40 12.32 10.98
CA PHE A 132 -9.65 11.76 12.31
C PHE A 132 -10.94 10.93 12.26
N PHE A 133 -10.82 9.61 12.45
CA PHE A 133 -11.95 8.69 12.55
C PHE A 133 -12.77 9.08 13.79
N GLN A 134 -13.92 9.73 13.60
CA GLN A 134 -14.93 9.81 14.65
C GLN A 134 -15.83 8.58 14.55
N PRO A 135 -15.99 7.79 15.64
CA PRO A 135 -17.03 6.78 15.66
C PRO A 135 -18.39 7.49 15.61
N VAL A 136 -19.21 7.09 14.64
CA VAL A 136 -20.62 7.48 14.57
C VAL A 136 -21.26 7.03 15.89
N LYS A 137 -21.63 8.01 16.73
CA LYS A 137 -22.52 7.75 17.86
C LYS A 137 -23.90 7.49 17.26
N ASP A 138 -24.35 6.24 17.32
CA ASP A 138 -25.74 5.89 17.09
C ASP A 138 -26.64 6.63 18.08
N GLY A 139 -27.12 7.79 17.65
CA GLY A 139 -28.21 8.51 18.29
C GLY A 139 -29.53 7.85 17.91
N ARG A 140 -29.99 6.91 18.73
CA ARG A 140 -31.43 6.65 18.89
C ARG A 140 -31.75 6.58 20.38
N SER A 141 -32.18 7.74 20.90
CA SER A 141 -32.98 7.83 22.10
C SER A 141 -34.44 8.00 21.69
N SER A 142 -35.28 7.10 22.22
CA SER A 142 -36.72 7.22 22.51
C SER A 142 -37.70 7.58 21.38
N CYS A 143 -38.60 6.63 21.09
CA CYS A 143 -39.99 6.68 21.55
C CYS A 143 -40.40 5.27 22.01
#